data_AF-A0AB40D0E0-F1
#
_entry.id   AF-A0AB40D0E0-F1
#
_cell.length_a   1.000
_cell.length_b   1.000
_cell.length_c   1.000
_cell.angle_alpha   90.00
_cell.angle_beta   90.00
_cell.angle_gamma   90.00
#
_symmetry.space_group_name_H-M   'P 1'
#
loop_
_entity.id
_entity.type
_entity.pdbx_description
1 polymer ?
#
loop_
_entity_poly.entity_id
_entity_poly.type
_entity_poly.pdbx_seq_one_letter_code
_entity_poly.pdbx_strand_id
1 'polypeptide(L)'
;MERKSPRWLGLLLSKKFFEVCDEHRDLRKSETNVYCIHCDQCLCSHCLAVPPPERHRHHKMIQIRRYIYQDVVQVQDLQKFVDCSKVQTYTTNGAKVVLLNSRKQSKPSKPSATAASCEICGRVISNPFRYCSICMQGVGAGRGRARFIGRG
;
A
#
# COMPACT_ATOMS: atom_id res chain seq x y z
N MET A 1 -20.87 -10.25 8.30
CA MET A 1 -19.69 -10.98 7.79
C MET A 1 -18.49 -10.04 7.87
N GLU A 2 -17.77 -10.06 9.00
CA GLU A 2 -16.57 -9.23 9.19
C GLU A 2 -15.45 -9.74 8.27
N ARG A 3 -15.10 -8.96 7.24
CA ARG A 3 -13.91 -9.23 6.44
C ARG A 3 -12.69 -8.87 7.27
N LYS A 4 -12.16 -9.83 8.03
CA LYS A 4 -10.85 -9.71 8.67
C LYS A 4 -9.81 -9.36 7.60
N SER A 5 -9.11 -8.24 7.78
CA SER A 5 -8.00 -7.89 6.90
C SER A 5 -6.96 -9.01 6.94
N PRO A 6 -6.47 -9.49 5.79
CA PRO A 6 -5.53 -10.60 5.79
C PRO A 6 -4.21 -10.19 6.43
N ARG A 7 -3.57 -11.10 7.19
CA ARG A 7 -2.36 -10.79 7.98
C ARG A 7 -1.24 -10.16 7.14
N TRP A 8 -1.07 -10.62 5.91
CA TRP A 8 -0.06 -10.09 4.98
C TRP A 8 -0.27 -8.61 4.65
N LEU A 9 -1.50 -8.08 4.73
CA LEU A 9 -1.77 -6.68 4.44
C LEU A 9 -1.19 -5.77 5.52
N GLY A 10 -1.32 -6.16 6.79
CA GLY A 10 -0.67 -5.44 7.90
C GLY A 10 0.84 -5.44 7.75
N LEU A 11 1.41 -6.58 7.34
CA LEU A 11 2.84 -6.70 7.08
C LEU A 11 3.29 -5.80 5.92
N LEU A 12 2.61 -5.87 4.76
CA LEU A 12 2.86 -5.00 3.61
C LEU A 12 2.90 -3.52 4.00
N LEU A 13 1.91 -3.06 4.77
CA LEU A 13 1.80 -1.66 5.19
C LEU A 13 2.90 -1.22 6.16
N SER A 14 3.55 -2.17 6.85
CA SER A 14 4.66 -1.92 7.78
C SER A 14 6.03 -1.89 7.11
N LYS A 15 6.16 -2.44 5.88
CA LYS A 15 7.44 -2.48 5.16
C LYS A 15 7.80 -1.08 4.62
N LYS A 16 9.10 -0.86 4.46
CA LYS A 16 9.65 0.25 3.70
C LYS A 16 10.04 -0.27 2.31
N PHE A 17 9.65 0.46 1.28
CA PHE A 17 9.98 0.15 -0.11
C PHE A 17 10.99 1.16 -0.65
N PHE A 18 11.66 0.77 -1.73
CA PHE A 18 12.74 1.53 -2.36
C PHE A 18 13.98 1.67 -1.49
N GLU A 19 14.17 0.76 -0.53
CA GLU A 19 15.43 0.58 0.18
C GLU A 19 16.37 -0.29 -0.66
N VAL A 20 17.68 -0.13 -0.45
CA VAL A 20 18.70 -0.94 -1.12
C VAL A 20 18.59 -2.38 -0.66
N CYS A 21 18.53 -3.32 -1.60
CA CYS A 21 18.53 -4.76 -1.30
C CYS A 21 19.83 -5.17 -0.63
N ASP A 22 19.76 -5.88 0.50
CA ASP A 22 20.92 -6.32 1.26
C ASP A 22 21.84 -7.23 0.43
N GLU A 23 21.26 -8.16 -0.33
CA GLU A 23 22.00 -9.15 -1.14
C GLU A 23 22.58 -8.55 -2.43
N HIS A 24 21.93 -7.55 -3.00
CA HIS A 24 22.27 -6.98 -4.31
C HIS A 24 22.69 -5.52 -4.24
N ARG A 25 23.17 -5.07 -3.07
CA ARG A 25 23.44 -3.65 -2.77
C ARG A 25 24.33 -2.95 -3.79
N ASP A 26 25.32 -3.66 -4.32
CA ASP A 26 26.34 -3.12 -5.23
C ASP A 26 25.89 -3.12 -6.71
N LEU A 27 24.71 -3.68 -7.01
CA LEU A 27 24.16 -3.72 -8.36
C LEU A 27 23.25 -2.52 -8.63
N ARG A 28 23.21 -2.07 -9.89
CA ARG A 28 22.18 -1.11 -10.34
C ARG A 28 20.80 -1.75 -10.25
N LYS A 29 19.76 -0.96 -9.96
CA LYS A 29 18.37 -1.44 -9.77
C LYS A 29 18.23 -2.41 -8.57
N SER A 30 19.02 -2.20 -7.54
CA SER A 30 18.96 -2.94 -6.27
C SER A 30 17.84 -2.48 -5.35
N GLU A 31 17.05 -1.48 -5.73
CA GLU A 31 15.92 -0.99 -4.93
C GLU A 31 14.82 -2.06 -4.80
N THR A 32 14.36 -2.28 -3.58
CA THR A 32 13.31 -3.25 -3.27
C THR A 32 11.92 -2.65 -3.54
N ASN A 33 11.31 -3.02 -4.66
CA ASN A 33 10.04 -2.47 -5.12
C ASN A 33 8.97 -3.54 -5.40
N VAL A 34 9.23 -4.79 -5.03
CA VAL A 34 8.26 -5.90 -5.14
C VAL A 34 8.08 -6.53 -3.77
N TYR A 35 6.84 -6.81 -3.38
CA TYR A 35 6.51 -7.51 -2.14
C TYR A 35 5.96 -8.90 -2.43
N CYS A 36 6.52 -9.92 -1.79
CA CYS A 36 6.02 -11.29 -1.87
C CYS A 36 5.05 -11.58 -0.71
N ILE A 37 3.79 -11.87 -1.02
CA ILE A 37 2.74 -12.12 -0.03
C ILE A 37 3.02 -13.37 0.81
N HIS A 38 3.63 -14.39 0.21
CA HIS A 38 3.89 -15.69 0.86
C HIS A 38 5.13 -15.67 1.74
N CYS A 39 6.19 -14.99 1.31
CA CYS A 39 7.45 -14.92 2.04
C CYS A 39 7.55 -13.72 3.00
N ASP A 40 6.63 -12.75 2.94
CA ASP A 40 6.75 -11.48 3.67
C ASP A 40 8.09 -10.75 3.41
N GLN A 41 8.53 -10.76 2.16
CA GLN A 41 9.83 -10.22 1.73
C GLN A 41 9.68 -9.13 0.68
N CYS A 42 10.55 -8.12 0.78
CA CYS A 42 10.73 -7.11 -0.25
C CYS A 42 11.88 -7.54 -1.18
N LEU A 43 11.64 -7.50 -2.48
CA LEU A 43 12.52 -8.04 -3.53
C LEU A 43 12.88 -6.90 -4.51
N CYS A 44 14.11 -6.92 -5.00
CA CYS A 44 14.56 -6.05 -6.10
C CYS A 44 14.49 -6.79 -7.45
N SER A 45 14.85 -6.13 -8.55
CA SER A 45 14.80 -6.78 -9.87
C SER A 45 15.74 -7.98 -9.99
N HIS A 46 16.86 -7.99 -9.25
CA HIS A 46 17.82 -9.10 -9.27
C HIS A 46 17.31 -10.31 -8.49
N CYS A 47 16.64 -10.10 -7.36
CA CYS A 47 15.96 -11.18 -6.62
C CYS A 47 14.91 -11.92 -7.47
N LEU A 48 14.36 -11.25 -8.49
CA LEU A 48 13.40 -11.84 -9.43
C LEU A 48 14.06 -12.46 -10.67
N ALA A 49 15.28 -12.01 -11.01
CA ALA A 49 16.00 -12.40 -12.23
C ALA A 49 16.88 -13.63 -12.02
N VAL A 50 17.51 -13.77 -10.84
CA VAL A 50 18.00 -15.06 -10.39
C VAL A 50 16.78 -15.98 -10.36
N PRO A 51 16.82 -17.22 -10.90
CA PRO A 51 15.72 -18.15 -10.70
C PRO A 51 15.40 -18.08 -9.21
N PRO A 52 14.20 -17.59 -8.84
CA PRO A 52 13.92 -17.45 -7.44
C PRO A 52 14.22 -18.80 -6.81
N PRO A 53 14.72 -18.88 -5.57
CA PRO A 53 14.73 -20.18 -4.90
C PRO A 53 13.34 -20.77 -5.16
N GLU A 54 13.25 -22.02 -5.64
CA GLU A 54 12.06 -22.57 -6.32
C GLU A 54 10.71 -22.15 -5.68
N ARG A 55 10.77 -21.97 -4.36
CA ARG A 55 9.92 -21.14 -3.50
C ARG A 55 9.12 -20.03 -4.20
N HIS A 56 9.67 -19.05 -4.95
CA HIS A 56 8.83 -17.93 -5.47
C HIS A 56 8.14 -18.16 -6.82
N ARG A 57 8.35 -19.31 -7.49
CA ARG A 57 7.80 -19.55 -8.84
C ARG A 57 6.27 -19.46 -8.90
N HIS A 58 5.59 -19.70 -7.77
CA HIS A 58 4.13 -19.66 -7.65
C HIS A 58 3.64 -18.65 -6.61
N HIS A 59 4.54 -17.80 -6.11
CA HIS A 59 4.17 -16.84 -5.08
C HIS A 59 3.46 -15.63 -5.68
N LYS A 60 2.40 -15.21 -5.00
CA LYS A 60 1.72 -13.95 -5.27
C LYS A 60 2.61 -12.78 -4.85
N MET A 61 2.82 -11.86 -5.78
CA MET A 61 3.66 -10.68 -5.60
C MET A 61 2.89 -9.41 -5.94
N ILE A 62 3.27 -8.32 -5.30
CA ILE A 62 2.70 -6.99 -5.50
C ILE A 62 3.82 -6.05 -5.90
N GLN A 63 3.70 -5.42 -7.06
CA GLN A 63 4.63 -4.39 -7.48
C GLN A 63 4.28 -3.05 -6.84
N ILE A 64 5.23 -2.48 -6.11
CA ILE A 64 5.11 -1.17 -5.48
C ILE A 64 5.73 -0.13 -6.40
N ARG A 65 5.01 0.97 -6.60
CA ARG A 65 5.47 2.12 -7.38
C ARG A 65 5.55 3.34 -6.47
N ARG A 66 6.41 4.30 -6.80
CA ARG A 66 6.53 5.57 -6.07
C ARG A 66 5.99 6.70 -6.92
N TYR A 67 5.03 7.44 -6.38
CA TYR A 67 4.47 8.64 -7.03
C TYR A 67 4.45 9.81 -6.06
N ILE A 68 5.13 10.91 -6.41
CA ILE A 68 5.26 12.11 -5.57
C ILE A 68 5.54 11.71 -4.11
N TYR A 69 6.57 10.87 -3.92
CA TYR A 69 7.03 10.38 -2.61
C TYR A 69 6.04 9.51 -1.83
N GLN A 70 5.04 8.93 -2.50
CA GLN A 70 4.09 8.00 -1.88
C GLN A 70 4.17 6.63 -2.53
N ASP A 71 4.08 5.60 -1.70
CA ASP A 71 4.05 4.23 -2.17
C ASP A 71 2.62 3.89 -2.62
N VAL A 72 2.50 3.51 -3.89
CA VAL A 72 1.24 3.22 -4.56
C VAL A 72 1.30 1.85 -5.22
N VAL A 73 0.13 1.24 -5.38
CA VAL A 73 -0.03 -0.02 -6.10
C VAL A 73 -1.10 0.16 -7.16
N GLN A 74 -0.91 -0.46 -8.32
CA GLN A 74 -1.96 -0.48 -9.33
C GLN A 74 -3.17 -1.26 -8.82
N VAL A 75 -4.37 -0.69 -9.04
CA VAL A 75 -5.62 -1.31 -8.60
C VAL A 75 -5.75 -2.71 -9.18
N GLN A 76 -5.36 -2.90 -10.44
CA GLN A 76 -5.44 -4.19 -11.13
C GLN A 76 -4.63 -5.31 -10.44
N ASP A 77 -3.52 -4.97 -9.79
CA ASP A 77 -2.70 -5.94 -9.08
C ASP A 77 -3.19 -6.18 -7.66
N LEU A 78 -3.58 -5.11 -6.96
CA LEU A 78 -4.02 -5.25 -5.58
C LEU A 78 -5.42 -5.87 -5.45
N GLN A 79 -6.32 -5.60 -6.41
CA GLN A 79 -7.70 -6.11 -6.39
C GLN A 79 -7.79 -7.64 -6.45
N LYS A 80 -6.72 -8.32 -6.93
CA LYS A 80 -6.60 -9.78 -6.92
C LYS A 80 -6.54 -10.35 -5.49
N PHE A 81 -6.21 -9.52 -4.51
CA PHE A 81 -5.96 -9.92 -3.13
C PHE A 81 -6.80 -9.15 -2.09
N VAL A 82 -7.18 -7.90 -2.36
CA VAL A 82 -7.97 -7.04 -1.46
C VAL A 82 -8.99 -6.21 -2.24
N ASP A 83 -10.21 -6.14 -1.74
CA ASP A 83 -11.26 -5.29 -2.31
C ASP A 83 -10.93 -3.80 -2.15
N CYS A 84 -10.55 -3.15 -3.25
CA CYS A 84 -10.17 -1.74 -3.29
C CYS A 84 -11.35 -0.80 -3.61
N SER A 85 -12.58 -1.29 -3.77
CA SER A 85 -13.74 -0.51 -4.26
C SER A 85 -14.06 0.72 -3.41
N LYS A 86 -13.79 0.65 -2.10
CA LYS A 86 -14.07 1.70 -1.12
C LYS A 86 -12.88 2.65 -0.90
N VAL A 87 -11.74 2.40 -1.54
CA VAL A 87 -10.51 3.17 -1.37
C VAL A 87 -10.36 4.12 -2.54
N GLN A 88 -10.03 5.38 -2.24
CA GLN A 88 -9.82 6.40 -3.24
C GLN A 88 -8.72 5.99 -4.24
N THR A 89 -9.09 5.94 -5.51
CA THR A 89 -8.18 5.66 -6.61
C THR A 89 -7.74 6.95 -7.29
N TYR A 90 -6.48 6.99 -7.74
CA TYR A 90 -5.93 8.07 -8.54
C TYR A 90 -5.54 7.54 -9.91
N THR A 91 -5.57 8.39 -10.94
CA THR A 91 -5.07 8.04 -12.26
C THR A 91 -3.66 8.61 -12.42
N THR A 92 -2.69 7.76 -12.72
CA THR A 92 -1.31 8.15 -12.96
C THR A 92 -0.77 7.39 -14.16
N ASN A 93 -0.28 8.11 -15.18
CA ASN A 93 0.21 7.54 -16.44
C ASN A 93 -0.80 6.56 -17.07
N GLY A 94 -2.09 6.92 -17.07
CA GLY A 94 -3.17 6.11 -17.62
C GLY A 94 -3.61 4.91 -16.74
N ALA A 95 -2.91 4.60 -15.65
CA ALA A 95 -3.26 3.51 -14.76
C ALA A 95 -3.97 4.00 -13.48
N LYS A 96 -4.97 3.23 -13.01
CA LYS A 96 -5.59 3.46 -11.70
C LYS A 96 -4.70 2.89 -10.59
N VAL A 97 -4.36 3.72 -9.61
CA VAL A 97 -3.51 3.38 -8.47
C VAL A 97 -4.20 3.73 -7.16
N VAL A 98 -3.81 3.04 -6.08
CA VAL A 98 -4.23 3.33 -4.70
C VAL A 98 -3.01 3.60 -3.84
N LEU A 99 -3.17 4.49 -2.86
CA LEU A 99 -2.17 4.76 -1.84
C LEU A 99 -2.13 3.60 -0.84
N LEU A 100 -0.94 3.08 -0.54
CA LEU A 100 -0.77 2.11 0.54
C LEU A 100 -0.98 2.78 1.89
N ASN A 101 -0.22 3.85 2.14
CA ASN A 101 -0.24 4.60 3.38
C ASN A 101 -0.89 5.97 3.21
N SER A 102 -1.53 6.47 4.26
CA SER A 102 -2.11 7.80 4.24
C SER A 102 -1.01 8.86 4.30
N ARG A 103 -1.13 9.90 3.48
CA ARG A 103 -0.27 11.09 3.59
C ARG A 103 -0.45 11.74 4.96
N LYS A 104 0.65 11.97 5.68
CA LYS A 104 0.67 12.89 6.84
C LYS A 104 0.11 14.24 6.38
N GLN A 105 -1.05 14.66 6.87
CA GLN A 105 -1.56 15.99 6.56
C GLN A 105 -0.78 16.99 7.40
N SER A 106 -0.22 18.01 6.77
CA SER A 106 0.46 19.13 7.46
C SER A 106 -0.52 20.15 8.04
N LYS A 107 -1.78 20.16 7.59
CA LYS A 107 -2.82 21.08 8.05
C LYS A 107 -4.19 20.38 8.05
N PRO A 108 -5.03 20.55 9.08
CA PRO A 108 -6.42 20.14 9.03
C PRO A 108 -7.12 20.89 7.89
N SER A 109 -7.61 20.14 6.90
CA SER A 109 -8.41 20.71 5.82
C SER A 109 -9.79 21.00 6.38
N LYS A 110 -10.25 22.27 6.37
CA LYS A 110 -11.63 22.60 6.72
C LYS A 110 -12.55 21.82 5.77
N PRO A 111 -13.33 20.84 6.24
CA PRO A 111 -14.23 20.11 5.37
C PRO A 111 -15.32 21.08 4.90
N SER A 112 -15.50 21.21 3.59
CA SER A 112 -16.73 21.80 3.05
C SER A 112 -17.89 20.88 3.41
N ALA A 113 -19.06 21.42 3.77
CA ALA A 113 -20.23 20.67 4.23
C ALA A 113 -20.71 19.58 3.23
N THR A 114 -20.30 19.67 1.96
CA THR A 114 -20.63 18.75 0.86
C THR A 114 -19.50 17.78 0.50
N ALA A 115 -18.33 17.88 1.10
CA ALA A 115 -17.19 17.03 0.75
C ALA A 115 -17.21 15.71 1.55
N ALA A 116 -17.17 14.58 0.84
CA ALA A 116 -16.97 13.28 1.49
C ALA A 116 -15.61 13.25 2.20
N SER A 117 -15.56 12.58 3.35
CA SER A 117 -14.35 12.48 4.17
C SER A 117 -14.03 11.03 4.48
N CYS A 118 -12.74 10.74 4.64
CA CYS A 118 -12.24 9.43 5.04
C CYS A 118 -12.77 9.08 6.43
N GLU A 119 -13.41 7.93 6.57
CA GLU A 119 -14.05 7.47 7.82
C GLU A 119 -13.06 7.35 9.00
N ILE A 120 -11.75 7.24 8.74
CA ILE A 120 -10.72 7.03 9.77
C ILE A 120 -9.92 8.29 10.09
N CYS A 121 -9.48 9.04 9.09
CA CYS A 121 -8.59 10.19 9.28
C CYS A 121 -9.24 11.54 8.96
N GLY A 122 -10.50 11.57 8.51
CA GLY A 122 -11.23 12.80 8.20
C GLY A 122 -10.74 13.55 6.96
N ARG A 123 -9.74 13.03 6.23
CA ARG A 123 -9.24 13.63 4.98
C ARG A 123 -10.38 13.71 3.96
N VAL A 124 -10.52 14.86 3.28
CA VAL A 124 -11.43 15.00 2.14
C VAL A 124 -11.07 14.00 1.03
N ILE A 125 -12.08 13.27 0.57
CA ILE A 125 -11.99 12.26 -0.49
C ILE A 125 -13.10 12.48 -1.51
N SER A 126 -12.95 11.91 -2.70
CA SER A 126 -13.99 11.94 -3.74
C SER A 126 -15.10 10.94 -3.44
N ASN A 127 -16.36 11.29 -3.71
CA ASN A 127 -17.43 10.30 -3.77
C ASN A 127 -17.20 9.32 -4.94
N PRO A 128 -17.55 8.02 -4.80
CA PRO A 128 -18.24 7.36 -3.69
C PRO A 128 -17.29 6.66 -2.69
N PHE A 129 -16.03 7.08 -2.60
CA PHE A 129 -15.03 6.40 -1.75
C PHE A 129 -15.25 6.66 -0.26
N ARG A 130 -14.76 5.75 0.58
CA ARG A 130 -14.86 5.83 2.05
C ARG A 130 -13.51 5.97 2.75
N TYR A 131 -12.44 5.52 2.12
CA TYR A 131 -11.08 5.56 2.66
C TYR A 131 -10.12 6.25 1.69
N CYS A 132 -9.17 7.02 2.21
CA CYS A 132 -8.17 7.69 1.38
C CYS A 132 -6.96 6.81 0.99
N SER A 133 -6.79 5.66 1.64
CA SER A 133 -5.65 4.73 1.43
C SER A 133 -6.00 3.34 1.96
N ILE A 134 -5.21 2.34 1.55
CA ILE A 134 -5.38 0.93 1.94
C ILE A 134 -5.19 0.74 3.45
N CYS A 135 -4.24 1.45 4.08
CA CYS A 135 -4.05 1.35 5.52
C CYS A 135 -5.30 1.78 6.31
N MET A 136 -6.02 2.79 5.84
CA MET A 136 -7.25 3.26 6.48
C MET A 136 -8.38 2.24 6.36
N GLN A 137 -8.46 1.54 5.23
CA GLN A 137 -9.40 0.43 5.07
C GLN A 137 -9.07 -0.75 6.00
N GLY A 138 -7.78 -1.09 6.13
CA GLY A 138 -7.32 -2.16 7.02
C GLY A 138 -7.60 -1.87 8.49
N VAL A 139 -7.44 -0.61 8.92
CA VAL A 139 -7.79 -0.17 10.28
C VAL A 139 -9.30 -0.15 10.51
N GLY A 140 -10.09 0.29 9.52
CA GLY A 140 -11.56 0.34 9.63
C GLY A 140 -12.23 -1.02 9.79
N ALA A 141 -11.59 -2.10 9.32
CA ALA A 141 -12.06 -3.48 9.47
C ALA A 141 -11.86 -4.07 10.88
N GLY A 142 -11.10 -3.40 11.76
CA GLY A 142 -10.93 -3.78 13.16
C GLY A 142 -11.18 -2.56 14.04
N ARG A 143 -12.40 -2.38 14.55
CA ARG A 143 -12.72 -1.29 15.48
C ARG A 143 -11.75 -1.30 16.67
N GLY A 144 -10.89 -0.31 16.70
CA GLY A 144 -10.00 0.01 17.82
C GLY A 144 -9.06 1.10 17.36
N ARG A 145 -9.15 2.28 17.99
CA ARG A 145 -8.29 3.45 17.75
C ARG A 145 -6.81 3.06 17.86
N ALA A 146 -6.20 2.58 16.78
CA ALA A 146 -4.76 2.47 16.70
C ALA A 146 -4.23 3.86 16.37
N ARG A 147 -3.87 4.63 17.41
CA ARG A 147 -2.89 5.70 17.28
C ARG A 147 -1.68 5.09 16.58
N PHE A 148 -1.48 5.43 15.31
CA PHE A 148 -0.15 5.33 14.71
C PHE A 148 0.71 6.35 15.47
N ILE A 149 1.31 5.88 16.55
CA ILE A 149 2.32 6.61 17.30
C ILE A 149 3.46 6.82 16.31
N GLY A 150 3.67 8.07 15.91
CA GLY A 150 4.89 8.45 15.22
C GLY A 150 6.06 8.06 16.12
N ARG A 151 6.87 7.09 15.68
CA ARG A 151 8.19 6.91 16.25
C ARG A 151 9.11 7.94 15.58
N GLY A 152 9.72 8.76 16.43
CA GLY A 152 10.71 9.77 16.09
C GLY A 152 12.02 9.19 15.61
#